data_AF-A0A850R4B9-F1
#
_entry.id   AF-A0A850R4B9-F1
#
_cell.length_a   1.000
_cell.length_b   1.000
_cell.length_c   1.000
_cell.angle_alpha   90.00
_cell.angle_beta   90.00
_cell.angle_gamma   90.00
#
_symmetry.space_group_name_H-M   'P 1'
#
loop_
_entity.id
_entity.type
_entity.pdbx_description
1 polymer ?
#
loop_
_entity_poly.entity_id
_entity_poly.type
_entity_poly.pdbx_seq_one_letter_code
_entity_poly.pdbx_strand_id
1 'polypeptide(L)'
;MATQVNNKGISRRRFLSGLAVASAASVVGTSLLAPRKAMAATDAKANFTGEVLSGSHWGAFRAKVVDGVWVETVPFEKDPHPTS
;
A
#
# COMPACT_ATOMS: atom_id res chain seq x y z
N MET A 1 -24.03 17.65 -57.96
CA MET A 1 -24.44 18.12 -56.62
C MET A 1 -24.30 16.95 -55.66
N ALA A 2 -23.22 16.90 -54.88
CA ALA A 2 -22.91 15.76 -54.01
C ALA A 2 -23.61 15.91 -52.66
N THR A 3 -24.43 14.92 -52.30
CA THR A 3 -25.17 14.89 -51.03
C THR A 3 -24.22 14.58 -49.87
N GLN A 4 -23.97 15.57 -49.01
CA GLN A 4 -23.26 15.38 -47.74
C GLN A 4 -24.15 14.59 -46.76
N VAL A 5 -23.73 13.38 -46.42
CA VAL A 5 -24.43 12.54 -45.42
C VAL A 5 -24.01 12.99 -44.02
N ASN A 6 -24.88 13.73 -43.34
CA ASN A 6 -24.66 14.23 -41.98
C ASN A 6 -24.74 13.08 -40.96
N ASN A 7 -23.59 12.54 -40.56
CA ASN A 7 -23.51 11.39 -39.67
C ASN A 7 -23.54 11.83 -38.19
N LYS A 8 -24.75 12.04 -37.64
CA LYS A 8 -25.00 12.50 -36.26
C LYS A 8 -24.94 11.36 -35.22
N GLY A 9 -23.88 10.55 -35.23
CA GLY A 9 -23.71 9.44 -34.29
C GLY A 9 -22.25 9.13 -33.96
N ILE A 10 -22.04 8.36 -32.88
CA ILE A 10 -20.71 7.82 -32.59
C ILE A 10 -20.29 6.89 -33.74
N SER A 11 -19.17 7.22 -34.38
CA SER A 11 -18.61 6.35 -35.42
C SER A 11 -17.91 5.15 -34.78
N ARG A 12 -17.90 4.00 -35.48
CA ARG A 12 -17.20 2.78 -35.02
C ARG A 12 -15.77 3.06 -34.59
N ARG A 13 -15.06 3.93 -35.32
CA ARG A 13 -13.70 4.38 -34.96
C ARG A 13 -13.68 5.11 -33.62
N ARG A 14 -14.57 6.07 -33.38
CA ARG A 14 -14.63 6.79 -32.10
C ARG A 14 -15.01 5.88 -30.93
N PHE A 15 -15.90 4.93 -31.15
CA PHE A 15 -16.24 3.91 -30.14
C PHE A 15 -15.03 3.06 -29.77
N LEU A 16 -14.35 2.47 -30.76
CA LEU A 16 -13.17 1.63 -30.55
C LEU A 16 -12.00 2.42 -29.94
N SER A 17 -11.80 3.68 -30.36
CA SER A 17 -10.81 4.57 -29.75
C SER A 17 -11.12 4.86 -28.28
N GLY A 18 -12.38 5.09 -27.92
CA GLY A 18 -12.79 5.27 -26.52
C GLY A 18 -12.57 4.01 -25.67
N LEU A 19 -12.86 2.84 -26.23
CA LEU A 19 -12.68 1.54 -25.57
C LEU A 19 -11.20 1.21 -25.32
N ALA A 20 -10.32 1.55 -26.27
CA ALA A 20 -8.87 1.41 -26.12
C ALA A 20 -8.29 2.32 -25.03
N VAL A 21 -8.80 3.55 -24.90
CA VAL A 21 -8.37 4.48 -23.82
C VAL A 21 -8.84 3.99 -22.45
N ALA A 22 -10.08 3.52 -22.33
CA ALA A 22 -10.63 3.03 -21.07
C ALA A 22 -9.90 1.77 -20.54
N SER A 23 -9.44 0.89 -21.44
CA SER A 23 -8.70 -0.33 -21.08
C SER A 23 -7.25 -0.05 -20.66
N ALA A 24 -6.62 1.02 -21.15
CA ALA A 24 -5.28 1.39 -20.68
C ALA A 24 -5.26 1.84 -19.20
N ALA A 25 -6.34 2.47 -18.73
CA ALA A 25 -6.41 2.97 -17.36
C ALA A 25 -6.49 1.86 -16.29
N SER A 26 -7.09 0.71 -16.61
CA SER A 26 -7.22 -0.40 -15.65
C SER A 26 -5.90 -1.15 -15.41
N VAL A 27 -5.01 -1.20 -16.41
CA VAL A 27 -3.70 -1.86 -16.28
C VAL A 27 -2.72 -1.03 -15.44
N VAL A 28 -2.77 0.30 -15.53
CA VAL A 28 -1.89 1.19 -14.77
C VAL A 28 -2.40 1.41 -13.33
N GLY A 29 -3.71 1.52 -13.14
CA GLY A 29 -4.30 1.78 -11.83
C GLY A 29 -4.10 0.66 -10.81
N THR A 30 -4.11 -0.60 -11.26
CA THR A 30 -3.88 -1.75 -10.39
C THR A 30 -2.44 -1.84 -9.89
N SER A 31 -1.45 -1.29 -10.61
CA SER A 31 -0.05 -1.32 -10.17
C SER A 31 0.25 -0.34 -9.04
N LEU A 32 -0.44 0.81 -9.00
CA LEU A 32 -0.32 1.77 -7.90
C LEU A 32 -1.11 1.36 -6.66
N LEU A 33 -2.28 0.72 -6.83
CA LEU A 33 -3.07 0.16 -5.73
C LEU A 33 -2.65 -1.25 -5.33
N ALA A 34 -1.74 -1.90 -6.07
CA ALA A 34 -1.23 -3.20 -5.69
C ALA A 34 -0.55 -3.05 -4.32
N PRO A 35 -1.03 -3.76 -3.28
CA PRO A 35 -0.38 -3.72 -1.99
C PRO A 35 1.05 -4.20 -2.18
N ARG A 36 2.00 -3.27 -2.03
CA ARG A 36 3.43 -3.59 -2.01
C ARG A 36 3.60 -4.63 -0.90
N LYS A 37 3.85 -5.88 -1.28
CA LYS A 37 4.16 -6.96 -0.34
C LYS A 37 5.26 -6.40 0.58
N ALA A 38 4.94 -6.16 1.84
CA ALA A 38 5.95 -5.82 2.82
C ALA A 38 6.86 -7.03 2.87
N MET A 39 8.04 -6.91 2.26
CA MET A 39 9.10 -7.91 2.30
C MET A 39 9.71 -7.86 3.71
N ALA A 40 8.94 -8.26 4.72
CA ALA A 40 9.48 -8.56 6.02
C ALA A 40 10.36 -9.80 5.81
N ALA A 41 11.68 -9.62 5.88
CA ALA A 41 12.63 -10.72 5.79
C ALA A 41 12.27 -11.77 6.86
N THR A 42 11.67 -12.88 6.43
CA THR A 42 11.16 -13.93 7.33
C THR A 42 12.28 -14.57 8.13
N ASP A 43 13.48 -14.66 7.55
CA ASP A 43 14.66 -15.27 8.16
C ASP A 43 15.37 -14.35 9.17
N ALA A 44 15.13 -13.03 9.11
CA ALA A 44 15.76 -12.08 10.02
C ALA A 44 15.16 -12.11 11.43
N LYS A 45 13.94 -12.65 11.61
CA LYS A 45 13.22 -12.56 12.89
C LYS A 45 13.79 -13.45 14.00
N ALA A 46 14.30 -14.63 13.68
CA ALA A 46 14.77 -15.58 14.68
C ALA A 46 16.06 -15.13 15.39
N ASN A 47 16.89 -14.32 14.72
CA ASN A 47 18.13 -13.77 15.29
C ASN A 47 18.10 -12.22 15.33
N PHE A 48 16.90 -11.63 15.31
CA PHE A 48 16.79 -10.17 15.34
C PHE A 48 17.20 -9.65 16.71
N THR A 49 18.16 -8.74 16.73
CA THR A 49 18.55 -8.00 17.93
C THR A 49 18.41 -6.51 17.65
N GLY A 50 17.55 -5.82 18.40
CA GLY A 50 17.25 -4.41 18.22
C GLY A 50 15.95 -3.97 18.90
N GLU A 51 15.58 -2.72 18.70
CA GLU A 51 14.32 -2.15 19.21
C GLU A 51 13.24 -2.14 18.15
N VAL A 52 12.03 -2.54 18.53
CA VAL A 52 10.84 -2.55 17.68
C VAL A 52 9.80 -1.61 18.28
N LEU A 53 9.41 -0.58 17.53
CA LEU A 53 8.27 0.27 17.92
C LEU A 53 6.97 -0.49 17.68
N SER A 54 6.18 -0.69 18.74
CA SER A 54 4.91 -1.41 18.70
C SER A 54 3.87 -0.72 19.61
N GLY A 55 2.64 -1.24 19.62
CA GLY A 55 1.57 -0.70 20.45
C GLY A 55 0.55 -1.75 20.86
N SER A 56 -0.16 -1.47 21.95
CA SER A 56 -1.23 -2.29 22.50
C SER A 56 -2.40 -1.42 22.96
N HIS A 57 -3.40 -2.03 23.61
CA HIS A 57 -4.48 -1.29 24.27
C HIS A 57 -3.98 -0.35 25.39
N TRP A 58 -2.75 -0.54 25.88
CA TRP A 58 -2.13 0.24 26.96
C TRP A 58 -1.16 1.33 26.46
N GLY A 59 -1.13 1.58 25.14
CA GLY A 59 -0.29 2.62 24.54
C GLY A 59 0.83 2.07 23.67
N ALA A 60 1.73 2.98 23.28
CA ALA A 60 2.87 2.69 22.41
C ALA A 60 4.15 2.49 23.25
N PHE A 61 5.01 1.59 22.80
CA PHE A 61 6.26 1.25 23.48
C PHE A 61 7.31 0.74 22.49
N ARG A 62 8.56 0.70 22.91
CA ARG A 62 9.65 0.01 22.23
C ARG A 62 9.89 -1.34 22.90
N ALA A 63 9.78 -2.41 22.12
CA ALA A 63 10.19 -3.73 22.53
C ALA A 63 11.67 -3.92 22.19
N LYS A 64 12.49 -4.18 23.19
CA LYS A 64 13.87 -4.62 22.99
C LYS A 64 13.86 -6.11 22.75
N VAL A 65 14.39 -6.51 21.61
CA VAL A 65 14.48 -7.89 21.17
C VAL A 65 15.96 -8.26 21.11
N VAL A 66 16.32 -9.42 21.66
CA VAL A 66 17.65 -10.01 21.57
C VAL A 66 17.49 -11.44 21.09
N ASP A 67 18.14 -11.77 19.98
CA ASP A 67 18.08 -13.09 19.33
C ASP A 67 16.64 -13.58 19.13
N GLY A 68 15.77 -12.67 18.64
CA GLY A 68 14.35 -12.94 18.40
C GLY A 68 13.48 -13.02 19.66
N VAL A 69 14.05 -12.89 20.86
CA VAL A 69 13.35 -12.92 22.14
C VAL A 69 13.10 -11.50 22.65
N TRP A 70 11.85 -11.19 22.98
CA TRP A 70 11.51 -9.95 23.66
C TRP A 70 12.06 -9.99 25.10
N VAL A 71 12.96 -9.07 25.43
CA VAL A 71 13.62 -9.02 26.75
C VAL A 71 13.20 -7.84 27.62
N GLU A 72 12.77 -6.72 27.01
CA GLU A 72 12.45 -5.49 27.76
C GLU A 72 11.42 -4.64 27.00
N THR A 73 10.62 -3.87 27.75
CA THR A 73 9.64 -2.92 27.22
C THR A 73 9.98 -1.53 27.74
N VAL A 74 10.14 -0.57 26.84
CA VAL A 74 10.42 0.84 27.17
C VAL A 74 9.25 1.69 26.70
N PRO A 75 8.66 2.55 27.54
CA PRO A 75 7.58 3.42 27.12
C PRO A 75 7.99 4.35 25.97
N PHE A 76 7.05 4.69 25.10
CA PHE A 76 7.33 5.58 23.98
C PHE A 76 7.70 7.00 24.47
N GLU A 77 8.74 7.59 23.91
CA GLU A 77 9.35 8.83 24.44
C GLU A 77 8.43 10.05 24.35
N LYS A 78 7.40 9.98 23.51
CA LYS A 78 6.42 11.06 23.32
C LYS A 78 5.11 10.80 24.07
N ASP A 79 5.03 9.73 24.84
CA ASP A 79 3.89 9.49 25.73
C ASP A 79 4.06 10.34 27.00
N PRO A 80 3.19 11.34 27.25
CA PRO A 80 3.26 12.15 28.46
C PRO A 80 2.88 11.37 29.74
N HIS A 81 2.10 10.29 29.62
CA HIS A 81 1.58 9.50 30.74
C HIS A 81 1.66 8.00 30.44
N PRO A 82 2.89 7.44 30.36
CA PRO A 82 3.06 6.05 29.99
C PRO A 82 2.47 5.10 31.03
N THR A 83 1.71 4.11 30.56
CA THR A 83 1.12 3.04 31.39
C THR A 83 1.66 1.65 31.08
N SER A 84 2.51 1.56 30.04
CA SER A 84 3.15 0.35 29.52
C SER A 84 4.56 0.16 30.02
#